data_AF-A0AA34R3U0-F1
#
_entry.id   AF-A0AA34R3U0-F1
#
_cell.length_a   1.000
_cell.length_b   1.000
_cell.length_c   1.000
_cell.angle_alpha   90.00
_cell.angle_beta   90.00
_cell.angle_gamma   90.00
#
_symmetry.space_group_name_H-M   'P 1'
#
loop_
_entity.id
_entity.type
_entity.pdbx_description
1 polymer ?
#
loop_
_entity_poly.entity_id
_entity_poly.type
_entity_poly.pdbx_seq_one_letter_code
_entity_poly.pdbx_strand_id
1 'polypeptide(L)'
;MNDLIFKKKKFEKIMSVRTYDRKSSENDLMNINNEISKIEEFLKGNSKTLNKLNNTNIFLKGNYLDYLTCRKEKELKKLAKLKHEYNKYHDIYLKKYVVEKKVDILIKTLNNTIIKENVKSESLVLDEYVNYKICKKLGTNNE
;
A
#
# COMPACT_ATOMS: atom_id res chain seq x y z
N MET A 1 3.03 -28.15 -16.11
CA MET A 1 2.72 -27.99 -14.66
C MET A 1 3.89 -27.51 -13.80
N ASN A 2 5.07 -28.14 -13.80
CA ASN A 2 6.16 -27.78 -12.88
C ASN A 2 6.75 -26.35 -13.10
N ASP A 3 6.84 -25.90 -14.36
CA ASP A 3 7.38 -24.57 -14.71
C ASP A 3 6.49 -23.40 -14.26
N LEU A 4 5.16 -23.55 -14.36
CA LEU A 4 4.21 -22.52 -13.91
C LEU A 4 4.21 -22.35 -12.38
N ILE A 5 4.32 -23.46 -11.65
CA ILE A 5 4.44 -23.45 -10.18
C ILE A 5 5.76 -22.77 -9.75
N PHE A 6 6.86 -23.04 -10.46
CA PHE A 6 8.13 -22.38 -10.21
C PHE A 6 8.06 -20.86 -10.47
N LYS A 7 7.46 -20.45 -11.60
CA LYS A 7 7.22 -19.03 -11.93
C LYS A 7 6.35 -18.34 -10.87
N LYS A 8 5.33 -19.03 -10.35
CA LYS A 8 4.48 -18.52 -9.26
C LYS A 8 5.29 -18.20 -8.01
N LYS A 9 6.10 -19.16 -7.53
CA LYS A 9 6.99 -18.95 -6.36
C LYS A 9 7.95 -17.78 -6.56
N LYS A 10 8.45 -17.59 -7.79
CA LYS A 10 9.32 -16.45 -8.13
C LYS A 10 8.57 -15.12 -8.02
N PHE A 11 7.36 -15.03 -8.56
CA PHE A 11 6.56 -13.80 -8.45
C PHE A 11 6.13 -13.51 -7.01
N GLU A 12 5.79 -14.52 -6.20
CA GLU A 12 5.48 -14.35 -4.78
C GLU A 12 6.67 -13.75 -4.00
N LYS A 13 7.90 -14.21 -4.28
CA LYS A 13 9.12 -13.61 -3.71
C LYS A 13 9.33 -12.16 -4.17
N ILE A 14 9.06 -11.86 -5.43
CA ILE A 14 9.15 -10.46 -5.92
C ILE A 14 8.09 -9.60 -5.21
N MET A 15 6.88 -10.12 -5.05
CA MET A 15 5.78 -9.44 -4.37
C MET A 15 6.16 -9.06 -2.94
N SER A 16 6.72 -9.99 -2.16
CA SER A 16 7.11 -9.71 -0.77
C SER A 16 8.14 -8.58 -0.66
N VAL A 17 9.15 -8.57 -1.53
CA VAL A 17 10.14 -7.49 -1.60
C VAL A 17 9.47 -6.16 -1.95
N ARG A 18 8.56 -6.14 -2.93
CA ARG A 18 7.85 -4.92 -3.33
C ARG A 18 6.92 -4.39 -2.24
N THR A 19 6.20 -5.27 -1.56
CA THR A 19 5.34 -4.90 -0.43
C THR A 19 6.18 -4.28 0.70
N TYR A 20 7.35 -4.83 0.99
CA TYR A 20 8.26 -4.25 1.98
C TYR A 20 8.76 -2.85 1.57
N ASP A 21 9.23 -2.71 0.34
CA ASP A 21 9.73 -1.44 -0.20
C ASP A 21 8.63 -0.34 -0.22
N ARG A 22 7.40 -0.71 -0.55
CA ARG A 22 6.24 0.19 -0.45
C ARG A 22 5.98 0.60 1.00
N LYS A 23 5.92 -0.36 1.94
CA LYS A 23 5.69 -0.10 3.36
C LYS A 23 6.73 0.83 3.97
N SER A 24 8.00 0.69 3.56
CA SER A 24 9.05 1.63 3.99
C SER A 24 8.72 3.07 3.60
N SER A 25 8.19 3.28 2.39
CA SER A 25 7.84 4.62 1.90
C SER A 25 6.56 5.16 2.53
N GLU A 26 5.64 4.26 2.88
CA GLU A 26 4.44 4.59 3.66
C GLU A 26 4.81 5.10 5.06
N ASN A 27 5.81 4.49 5.71
CA ASN A 27 6.32 4.95 6.99
C ASN A 27 6.95 6.34 6.89
N ASP A 28 7.71 6.63 5.82
CA ASP A 28 8.28 7.97 5.60
C ASP A 28 7.18 9.04 5.50
N LEU A 29 6.10 8.75 4.76
CA LEU A 29 4.93 9.62 4.66
C LEU A 29 4.24 9.81 6.00
N MET A 30 4.09 8.74 6.77
CA MET A 30 3.46 8.80 8.09
C MET A 30 4.28 9.65 9.07
N ASN A 31 5.61 9.56 9.03
CA ASN A 31 6.50 10.41 9.84
C ASN A 31 6.34 11.89 9.51
N ILE A 32 6.30 12.25 8.22
CA ILE A 32 6.06 13.63 7.80
C ILE A 32 4.68 14.11 8.22
N ASN A 33 3.66 13.26 8.08
CA ASN A 33 2.29 13.60 8.46
C ASN A 33 2.14 13.82 9.97
N ASN A 34 2.87 13.04 10.79
CA ASN A 34 2.94 13.24 12.24
C ASN A 34 3.57 14.60 12.59
N GLU A 35 4.65 14.99 11.91
CA GLU A 35 5.27 16.31 12.11
C GLU A 35 4.34 17.45 11.68
N ILE A 36 3.64 17.31 10.56
CA ILE A 36 2.61 18.26 10.12
C ILE A 36 1.52 18.38 11.19
N SER A 37 1.04 17.26 11.72
CA SER A 37 -0.03 17.22 12.72
C SER A 37 0.35 17.96 14.01
N LYS A 38 1.60 17.79 14.49
CA LYS A 38 2.12 18.52 15.65
C LYS A 38 2.10 20.04 15.43
N ILE A 39 2.48 20.49 14.24
CA ILE A 39 2.48 21.93 13.90
C ILE A 39 1.04 22.45 13.86
N GLU A 40 0.12 21.71 13.23
CA GLU A 40 -1.29 22.09 13.17
C GLU A 40 -1.95 22.14 14.56
N GLU A 41 -1.59 21.21 15.44
CA GLU A 41 -2.05 21.21 16.83
C GLU A 41 -1.53 22.44 17.59
N PHE A 42 -0.24 22.79 17.44
CA PHE A 42 0.31 24.02 18.01
C PHE A 42 -0.43 25.27 17.51
N LEU A 43 -0.68 25.36 16.20
CA LEU A 43 -1.40 26.48 15.59
C LEU A 43 -2.84 26.59 16.12
N LYS A 44 -3.53 25.48 16.33
CA LYS A 44 -4.87 25.43 16.94
C LYS A 44 -4.84 25.81 18.43
N GLY A 45 -3.86 25.29 19.17
CA GLY A 45 -3.71 25.47 20.62
C GLY A 45 -3.50 26.93 21.05
N ASN A 46 -2.79 27.72 20.24
CA ASN A 46 -2.52 29.13 20.54
C ASN A 46 -3.79 30.00 20.67
N SER A 47 -4.88 29.64 20.00
CA SER A 47 -6.16 30.36 20.13
C SER A 47 -6.79 30.23 21.53
N LYS A 48 -6.58 29.09 22.20
CA LYS A 48 -7.10 28.82 23.56
C LYS A 48 -6.26 29.50 24.65
N THR A 49 -4.96 29.66 24.43
CA THR A 49 -4.05 30.28 25.41
C THR A 49 -4.22 31.80 25.46
N LEU A 50 -4.60 32.44 24.35
CA LEU A 50 -4.90 33.87 24.30
C LEU A 50 -6.04 34.28 25.28
N ASN A 51 -7.07 33.44 25.42
CA ASN A 51 -8.20 33.70 26.32
C ASN A 51 -7.80 33.70 27.80
N LYS A 52 -6.73 32.98 28.18
CA LYS A 52 -6.23 32.92 29.57
C LYS A 52 -5.40 34.14 29.97
N LEU A 53 -4.93 34.93 29.00
CA LEU A 53 -4.08 36.11 29.21
C LEU A 53 -4.87 37.43 29.39
N ASN A 54 -6.20 37.35 29.53
CA ASN A 54 -7.02 38.55 29.74
C ASN A 54 -6.80 39.20 31.12
N ASN A 55 -6.32 38.46 32.12
CA ASN A 55 -6.08 38.95 33.48
C ASN A 55 -4.59 39.24 33.80
N THR A 56 -3.69 39.18 32.82
CA THR A 56 -2.25 39.41 33.00
C THR A 56 -1.83 40.84 32.64
N ASN A 57 -0.74 41.31 33.26
CA ASN A 57 -0.11 42.61 32.97
C ASN A 57 0.12 42.80 31.45
N ILE A 58 -0.22 43.98 30.93
CA ILE A 58 -0.14 44.37 29.52
C ILE A 58 1.27 44.13 28.95
N PHE A 59 2.33 44.42 29.70
CA PHE A 59 3.71 44.23 29.24
C PHE A 59 4.04 42.75 29.01
N LEU A 60 3.64 41.87 29.94
CA LEU A 60 3.83 40.43 29.81
C LEU A 60 2.99 39.84 28.68
N LYS A 61 1.77 40.38 28.48
CA LYS A 61 0.90 40.03 27.37
C LYS A 61 1.53 40.39 26.02
N GLY A 62 2.13 41.57 25.89
CA GLY A 62 2.85 42.01 24.69
C GLY A 62 4.01 41.08 24.34
N ASN A 63 4.94 40.85 25.27
CA ASN A 63 6.10 39.98 25.04
C ASN A 63 5.70 38.54 24.65
N TYR A 64 4.63 38.02 25.26
CA TYR A 64 4.13 36.69 24.92
C TYR A 64 3.51 36.62 23.52
N LEU A 65 2.78 37.67 23.11
CA LEU A 65 2.21 37.76 21.75
C LEU A 65 3.30 37.88 20.69
N ASP A 66 4.36 38.65 20.95
CA ASP A 66 5.51 38.77 20.05
C ASP A 66 6.25 37.43 19.91
N TYR A 67 6.47 36.73 21.04
CA TYR A 67 7.02 35.38 21.04
C TYR A 67 6.17 34.40 20.22
N LEU A 68 4.85 34.38 20.45
CA LEU A 68 3.93 33.52 19.70
C LEU A 68 3.91 33.84 18.22
N THR A 69 3.96 35.12 17.86
CA THR A 69 3.96 35.58 16.46
C THR A 69 5.23 35.12 15.74
N CYS A 70 6.40 35.36 16.35
CA CYS A 70 7.68 34.90 15.81
C CYS A 70 7.73 33.37 15.68
N ARG A 71 7.24 32.64 16.69
CA ARG A 71 7.18 31.18 16.65
C ARG A 71 6.21 30.67 15.57
N LYS A 72 5.03 31.28 15.44
CA LYS A 72 4.03 30.95 14.42
C LYS A 72 4.60 31.10 13.01
N GLU A 73 5.34 32.18 12.74
CA GLU A 73 5.99 32.38 11.44
C GLU A 73 7.00 31.27 11.12
N LYS A 74 7.83 30.88 12.10
CA LYS A 74 8.78 29.77 11.97
C LYS A 74 8.08 28.44 11.69
N GLU A 75 7.01 28.13 12.42
CA GLU A 75 6.25 26.90 12.23
C GLU A 75 5.53 26.84 10.87
N LEU A 76 5.01 27.97 10.38
CA LEU A 76 4.42 28.05 9.03
C LEU A 76 5.47 27.81 7.93
N LYS A 77 6.68 28.36 8.08
CA LYS A 77 7.80 28.08 7.18
C LYS A 77 8.19 26.59 7.22
N LYS A 78 8.22 25.97 8.41
CA LYS A 78 8.47 24.52 8.56
C LYS A 78 7.36 23.69 7.88
N LEU A 79 6.09 24.07 8.08
CA LEU A 79 4.94 23.40 7.49
C LEU A 79 4.98 23.42 5.95
N ALA A 80 5.34 24.55 5.35
CA ALA A 80 5.47 24.66 3.90
C ALA A 80 6.53 23.68 3.34
N LYS A 81 7.68 23.55 4.03
CA LYS A 81 8.72 22.58 3.67
C LYS A 81 8.23 21.14 3.80
N LEU A 82 7.60 20.80 4.92
CA LEU A 82 7.05 19.46 5.15
C LEU A 82 5.99 19.07 4.13
N LYS A 83 5.11 19.99 3.72
CA LYS A 83 4.12 19.74 2.65
C LYS A 83 4.79 19.46 1.31
N HIS A 84 5.86 20.20 0.98
CA HIS A 84 6.62 19.94 -0.23
C HIS A 84 7.33 18.57 -0.19
N GLU A 85 7.97 18.24 0.94
CA GLU A 85 8.57 16.92 1.15
C GLU A 85 7.52 15.80 1.06
N TYR A 86 6.36 15.97 1.69
CA TYR A 86 5.25 15.02 1.63
C TYR A 86 4.89 14.69 0.18
N ASN A 87 4.69 15.71 -0.68
CA ASN A 87 4.37 15.50 -2.09
C ASN A 87 5.45 14.68 -2.82
N LYS A 88 6.73 14.99 -2.56
CA LYS A 88 7.85 14.24 -3.13
C LYS A 88 7.85 12.76 -2.72
N TYR A 89 7.64 12.48 -1.44
CA TYR A 89 7.55 11.10 -0.94
C TYR A 89 6.29 10.39 -1.41
N HIS A 90 5.20 11.13 -1.61
CA HIS A 90 3.93 10.60 -2.10
C HIS A 90 4.08 10.09 -3.55
N ASP A 91 4.77 10.84 -4.39
CA ASP A 91 5.08 10.41 -5.76
C ASP A 91 5.93 9.13 -5.79
N ILE A 92 6.90 9.01 -4.88
CA ILE A 92 7.73 7.81 -4.74
C ILE A 92 6.88 6.62 -4.29
N TYR A 93 6.02 6.82 -3.29
CA TYR A 93 5.08 5.82 -2.81
C TYR A 93 4.16 5.32 -3.94
N LEU A 94 3.57 6.23 -4.71
CA LEU A 94 2.68 5.88 -5.84
C LEU A 94 3.41 5.04 -6.88
N LYS A 95 4.65 5.40 -7.24
CA LYS A 95 5.47 4.60 -8.17
C LYS A 95 5.67 3.17 -7.66
N LYS A 96 6.00 3.01 -6.37
CA LYS A 96 6.19 1.69 -5.75
C LYS A 96 4.89 0.89 -5.69
N TYR A 97 3.77 1.55 -5.34
CA TYR A 97 2.44 0.94 -5.32
C TYR A 97 2.03 0.40 -6.70
N VAL A 98 2.24 1.16 -7.77
CA VAL A 98 1.93 0.71 -9.13
C VAL A 98 2.75 -0.52 -9.51
N VAL A 99 4.03 -0.56 -9.16
CA VAL A 99 4.89 -1.72 -9.43
C VAL A 99 4.43 -2.95 -8.65
N GLU A 100 4.09 -2.80 -7.36
CA GLU A 100 3.50 -3.88 -6.55
C GLU A 100 2.22 -4.41 -7.20
N LYS A 101 1.32 -3.52 -7.63
CA LYS A 101 0.06 -3.91 -8.28
C LYS A 101 0.25 -4.65 -9.59
N LYS A 102 1.25 -4.30 -10.39
CA LYS A 102 1.58 -5.07 -11.61
C LYS A 102 1.95 -6.51 -11.28
N VAL A 103 2.74 -6.74 -10.23
CA VAL A 103 3.12 -8.09 -9.79
C VAL A 103 1.91 -8.87 -9.26
N ASP A 104 1.04 -8.23 -8.48
CA ASP A 104 -0.21 -8.83 -8.01
C ASP A 104 -1.10 -9.32 -9.17
N ILE A 105 -1.26 -8.49 -10.20
CA ILE A 105 -2.01 -8.86 -11.41
C ILE A 105 -1.37 -10.07 -12.10
N LEU A 106 -0.03 -10.08 -12.26
CA LEU A 106 0.68 -11.20 -12.87
C LEU A 106 0.47 -12.51 -12.09
N ILE A 107 0.52 -12.46 -10.76
CA ILE A 107 0.26 -13.63 -9.91
C ILE A 107 -1.18 -14.14 -10.10
N LYS A 108 -2.17 -13.24 -10.14
CA LYS A 108 -3.58 -13.59 -10.36
C LYS A 108 -3.78 -14.23 -11.73
N THR A 109 -3.24 -13.63 -12.79
CA THR A 109 -3.32 -14.20 -14.15
C THR A 109 -2.67 -15.57 -14.20
N LEU A 110 -1.49 -15.74 -13.61
CA LEU A 110 -0.79 -17.03 -13.57
C LEU A 110 -1.58 -18.11 -12.81
N ASN A 111 -2.20 -17.76 -11.68
CA ASN A 111 -3.07 -18.67 -10.95
C ASN A 111 -4.27 -19.12 -11.80
N ASN A 112 -4.92 -18.19 -12.52
CA ASN A 112 -6.02 -18.53 -13.42
C ASN A 112 -5.56 -19.47 -14.54
N THR A 113 -4.36 -19.27 -15.09
CA THR A 113 -3.78 -20.15 -16.10
C THR A 113 -3.53 -21.56 -15.55
N ILE A 114 -2.94 -21.67 -14.35
CA ILE A 114 -2.69 -22.96 -13.69
C ILE A 114 -4.02 -23.71 -13.46
N ILE A 115 -5.04 -23.02 -12.94
CA ILE A 115 -6.37 -23.63 -12.72
C ILE A 115 -6.95 -24.14 -14.04
N LYS A 116 -6.86 -23.35 -15.11
CA LYS A 116 -7.38 -23.73 -16.44
C LYS A 116 -6.65 -24.95 -17.01
N GLU A 117 -5.33 -25.04 -16.84
CA GLU A 117 -4.56 -26.23 -17.26
C GLU A 117 -4.97 -27.47 -16.47
N ASN A 118 -5.14 -27.36 -15.15
CA ASN A 118 -5.53 -28.49 -14.31
C ASN A 118 -6.91 -29.03 -14.71
N VAL A 119 -7.91 -28.14 -14.88
CA VAL A 119 -9.26 -28.52 -15.32
C VAL A 119 -9.21 -29.22 -16.69
N LYS A 120 -8.40 -28.71 -17.62
CA LYS A 120 -8.23 -29.33 -18.94
C LYS A 120 -7.63 -30.72 -18.83
N SER A 121 -6.60 -30.92 -18.01
CA SER A 121 -5.99 -32.24 -17.81
C SER A 121 -6.94 -33.24 -17.15
N GLU A 122 -7.72 -32.81 -16.16
CA GLU A 122 -8.70 -33.68 -15.50
C GLU A 122 -9.83 -34.09 -16.46
N SER A 123 -10.30 -33.16 -17.29
CA SER A 123 -11.29 -33.44 -18.34
C SER A 123 -10.79 -34.51 -19.31
N LEU A 124 -9.54 -34.39 -19.80
CA LEU A 124 -8.96 -35.36 -20.73
C LEU A 124 -8.87 -36.77 -20.12
N VAL A 125 -8.48 -36.87 -18.85
CA VAL A 125 -8.42 -38.16 -18.15
C VAL A 125 -9.81 -38.78 -17.98
N LEU A 126 -10.82 -37.96 -17.69
CA LEU A 126 -12.22 -38.41 -17.62
C LEU A 126 -12.72 -38.89 -18.98
N ASP A 127 -12.44 -38.14 -20.05
CA ASP A 127 -12.81 -38.50 -21.42
C ASP A 127 -12.16 -39.82 -21.84
N GLU A 128 -10.86 -40.00 -21.56
CA GLU A 128 -10.15 -41.26 -21.79
C GLU A 128 -10.77 -42.43 -21.02
N TYR A 129 -11.11 -42.22 -19.74
CA TYR A 129 -11.74 -43.24 -18.91
C TYR A 129 -13.13 -43.65 -19.42
N VAL A 130 -13.96 -42.67 -19.81
CA VAL A 130 -15.28 -42.91 -20.39
C VAL A 130 -15.14 -43.69 -21.70
N ASN A 131 -14.24 -43.26 -22.59
CA ASN A 131 -13.97 -43.94 -23.85
C ASN A 131 -13.50 -45.39 -23.63
N TYR A 132 -12.58 -45.62 -22.69
CA TYR A 132 -12.16 -46.96 -22.31
C TYR A 132 -13.33 -47.83 -21.85
N LYS A 133 -14.24 -47.32 -21.00
CA LYS A 133 -15.43 -48.07 -20.58
C LYS A 133 -16.37 -48.41 -21.73
N ILE A 134 -16.58 -47.48 -22.67
CA ILE A 134 -17.43 -47.70 -23.84
C ILE A 134 -16.80 -48.79 -24.73
N CYS A 135 -15.52 -48.66 -25.08
CA CYS A 135 -14.79 -49.64 -25.87
C CYS A 135 -14.81 -51.03 -25.23
N LYS A 136 -14.61 -51.12 -23.90
CA LYS A 136 -14.65 -52.39 -23.18
C LYS A 136 -16.03 -53.06 -23.28
N LYS A 137 -17.12 -52.30 -23.13
CA LYS A 137 -18.50 -52.82 -23.27
C LYS A 137 -18.81 -53.29 -24.69
N LEU A 138 -18.32 -52.58 -25.71
CA LEU A 138 -18.49 -52.97 -27.11
C LEU A 138 -17.71 -54.26 -27.44
N GLY A 139 -16.50 -54.42 -26.89
CA GLY A 139 -15.70 -55.62 -27.08
C GLY A 139 -16.32 -56.89 -26.47
N THR A 140 -17.03 -56.76 -25.34
CA THR A 140 -17.73 -57.88 -24.69
C THR A 140 -19.07 -58.27 -25.32
N ASN A 141 -19.63 -57.43 -26.21
CA ASN A 141 -20.93 -57.68 -26.85
C ASN A 141 -20.80 -58.38 -28.22
N ASN A 142 -19.58 -58.69 -28.67
CA ASN A 142 -19.28 -59.31 -29.96
C ASN A 142 -18.72 -60.75 -29.83
N GLU A 143 -18.81 -61.37 -28.65
CA GLU A 143 -18.65 -62.82 -28.41
C GLU A 143 -20.03 -63.46 -28.23
#